data_AF-A0A0M3HXJ6-F1
#
_entry.id   AF-A0A0M3HXJ6-F1
#
_cell.length_a   1.000
_cell.length_b   1.000
_cell.length_c   1.000
_cell.angle_alpha   90.00
_cell.angle_beta   90.00
_cell.angle_gamma   90.00
#
_symmetry.space_group_name_H-M   'P 1'
#
loop_
_entity.id
_entity.type
_entity.pdbx_description
1 polymer ?
#
loop_
_entity_poly.entity_id
_entity_poly.type
_entity_poly.pdbx_seq_one_letter_code
_entity_poly.pdbx_strand_id
1 'polypeptide(L)'
;MQNEYKLRLIIYFLDGYFTLFFVLMGVFFNTLSIFIFRRMNRGKFSLAQYYLVILLICQTALLCNCFLIYCVPTLMYGDTQVKGLYSFVILIAHALSGPSYVAITWIVLGLTIERYFALRKPLAHKALATARGEHESNILLIMVIVKLALSDPLPMAESVLGAVAPEDSPAAAAVVVSAANFLVVLCCTINFFMFFASGRQFRCEFRRFVRSIEGNANSSIRFESDNTWSVRFLASFLPLSYGYTFALLCNLHLRSHETIL
;
A
#
# COMPACT_ATOMS: atom_id res chain seq x y z
N MET A 1 0.01 25.72 -26.45
CA MET A 1 1.46 25.46 -26.60
C MET A 1 2.25 25.44 -25.27
N GLN A 2 2.53 26.56 -24.60
CA GLN A 2 3.44 26.52 -23.42
C GLN A 2 2.86 25.78 -22.20
N ASN A 3 1.55 25.84 -21.97
CA ASN A 3 0.89 25.05 -20.91
C ASN A 3 0.89 23.54 -21.22
N GLU A 4 0.74 23.15 -22.49
CA GLU A 4 0.72 21.74 -22.88
C GLU A 4 2.09 21.08 -22.72
N TYR A 5 3.18 21.81 -23.02
CA TYR A 5 4.53 21.33 -22.77
C TYR A 5 4.77 21.08 -21.26
N LYS A 6 4.34 22.01 -20.40
CA LYS A 6 4.43 21.83 -18.94
C LYS A 6 3.64 20.61 -18.46
N LEU A 7 2.42 20.41 -18.97
CA LEU A 7 1.58 19.25 -18.62
C LEU A 7 2.23 17.92 -19.04
N ARG A 8 2.77 17.84 -20.26
CA ARG A 8 3.49 16.64 -20.73
C ARG A 8 4.72 16.33 -19.90
N LEU A 9 5.47 17.35 -19.50
CA LEU A 9 6.64 17.21 -18.65
C LEU A 9 6.25 16.71 -17.25
N ILE A 10 5.14 17.21 -16.69
CA ILE A 10 4.57 16.69 -15.43
C ILE A 10 4.26 15.20 -15.56
N ILE A 11 3.53 14.79 -16.60
CA ILE A 11 3.18 13.38 -16.85
C ILE A 11 4.45 12.52 -16.93
N TYR A 12 5.47 12.97 -17.67
CA TYR A 12 6.73 12.25 -17.79
C TYR A 12 7.43 12.00 -16.44
N PHE A 13 7.48 13.01 -15.57
CA PHE A 13 8.06 12.85 -14.24
C PHE A 13 7.21 11.96 -13.32
N LEU A 14 5.89 12.06 -13.43
CA LEU A 14 4.91 11.38 -12.58
C LEU A 14 4.81 9.89 -12.93
N ASP A 15 4.57 9.58 -14.20
CA ASP A 15 4.47 8.20 -14.72
C ASP A 15 5.83 7.51 -14.88
N GLY A 16 6.90 8.28 -15.09
CA GLY A 16 8.26 7.78 -15.19
C GLY A 16 8.89 7.56 -13.82
N TYR A 17 9.52 8.61 -13.28
CA TYR A 17 10.40 8.50 -12.11
C TYR A 17 9.66 8.27 -10.79
N PHE A 18 8.59 9.04 -10.53
CA PHE A 18 7.86 8.89 -9.27
C PHE A 18 7.17 7.53 -9.21
N THR A 19 6.45 7.15 -10.26
CA THR A 19 5.83 5.83 -10.33
C THR A 19 6.85 4.70 -10.20
N LEU A 20 8.02 4.78 -10.85
CA LEU A 20 9.10 3.81 -10.66
C LEU A 20 9.52 3.66 -9.19
N PHE A 21 9.81 4.79 -8.54
CA PHE A 21 10.25 4.82 -7.16
C PHE A 21 9.22 4.18 -6.22
N PHE A 22 7.95 4.56 -6.37
CA PHE A 22 6.88 4.01 -5.54
C PHE A 22 6.55 2.55 -5.87
N VAL A 23 6.67 2.11 -7.13
CA VAL A 23 6.53 0.68 -7.47
C VAL A 23 7.61 -0.15 -6.78
N LEU A 24 8.87 0.26 -6.87
CA LEU A 24 9.98 -0.47 -6.23
C LEU A 24 9.79 -0.55 -4.72
N MET A 25 9.44 0.57 -4.08
CA MET A 25 9.13 0.64 -2.66
C MET A 25 7.91 -0.23 -2.30
N GLY A 26 6.85 -0.19 -3.11
CA GLY A 26 5.63 -0.96 -2.90
C GLY A 26 5.86 -2.46 -3.03
N VAL A 27 6.59 -2.91 -4.06
CA VAL A 27 6.97 -4.32 -4.22
C VAL A 27 7.80 -4.78 -3.02
N PHE A 28 8.79 -3.99 -2.59
CA PHE A 28 9.61 -4.30 -1.43
C PHE A 28 8.78 -4.43 -0.14
N PHE A 29 7.94 -3.43 0.15
CA PHE A 29 7.11 -3.40 1.35
C PHE A 29 6.01 -4.45 1.37
N ASN A 30 5.39 -4.76 0.22
CA ASN A 30 4.41 -5.84 0.11
C ASN A 30 5.08 -7.20 0.29
N THR A 31 6.25 -7.43 -0.31
CA THR A 31 7.03 -8.68 -0.12
C THR A 31 7.41 -8.87 1.35
N LEU A 32 7.89 -7.81 2.00
CA LEU A 32 8.22 -7.81 3.42
C LEU A 32 6.98 -8.12 4.29
N SER A 33 5.83 -7.51 3.96
CA SER A 33 4.56 -7.77 4.66
C SER A 33 4.13 -9.24 4.53
N ILE A 34 4.16 -9.80 3.32
CA ILE A 34 3.86 -11.21 3.07
C ILE A 34 4.78 -12.11 3.91
N PHE A 35 6.08 -11.82 3.94
CA PHE A 35 7.04 -12.58 4.72
C PHE A 35 6.71 -12.57 6.23
N ILE A 36 6.39 -11.40 6.79
CA ILE A 36 6.01 -11.26 8.21
C ILE A 36 4.70 -12.00 8.49
N PHE A 37 3.69 -11.88 7.63
CA PHE A 37 2.43 -12.62 7.77
C PHE A 37 2.64 -14.13 7.74
N ARG A 38 3.50 -14.64 6.84
CA ARG A 38 3.85 -16.06 6.80
C ARG A 38 4.58 -16.51 8.07
N ARG A 39 5.42 -15.66 8.66
CA ARG A 39 6.11 -15.96 9.92
C ARG A 39 5.15 -15.99 11.11
N MET A 40 4.19 -15.07 11.15
CA MET A 40 3.14 -15.02 12.17
C MET A 40 2.24 -16.26 12.14
N ASN A 41 2.05 -16.87 10.97
CA ASN A 41 1.16 -18.01 10.74
C ASN A 41 1.73 -19.38 11.13
N ARG A 42 2.85 -19.45 11.88
CA ARG A 42 3.51 -20.72 12.26
C ARG A 42 2.77 -21.60 13.29
N GLY A 43 1.49 -21.33 13.59
CA GLY A 43 0.76 -22.15 14.57
C GLY A 43 -0.76 -21.98 14.68
N LYS A 44 -1.36 -20.91 14.12
CA LYS A 44 -2.83 -20.72 14.10
C LYS A 44 -3.24 -19.97 12.83
N PHE A 45 -3.91 -20.68 11.92
CA PHE A 45 -4.41 -20.10 10.67
C PHE A 45 -5.66 -19.24 10.95
N SER A 46 -5.50 -17.92 10.95
CA SER A 46 -6.63 -17.00 10.91
C SER A 46 -7.03 -16.75 9.46
N LEU A 47 -8.30 -16.99 9.13
CA LEU A 47 -8.85 -16.82 7.78
C LEU A 47 -8.62 -15.38 7.25
N ALA A 48 -8.77 -14.38 8.12
CA ALA A 48 -8.45 -12.99 7.79
C ALA A 48 -6.98 -12.75 7.40
N GLN A 49 -6.01 -13.44 8.02
CA GLN A 49 -4.59 -13.30 7.64
C GLN A 49 -4.33 -13.88 6.25
N TYR A 50 -5.03 -14.96 5.89
CA TYR A 50 -4.93 -15.57 4.57
C TYR A 50 -5.44 -14.60 3.48
N TYR A 51 -6.60 -13.99 3.69
CA TYR A 51 -7.11 -12.95 2.77
C TYR A 51 -6.17 -11.75 2.63
N LEU A 52 -5.55 -11.28 3.73
CA LEU A 52 -4.57 -10.19 3.68
C LEU A 52 -3.32 -10.57 2.87
N VAL A 53 -2.85 -11.82 2.96
CA VAL A 53 -1.72 -12.29 2.15
C VAL A 53 -2.09 -12.35 0.67
N ILE A 54 -3.26 -12.89 0.33
CA ILE A 54 -3.73 -12.91 -1.08
C ILE A 54 -3.89 -11.47 -1.60
N LEU A 55 -4.47 -10.58 -0.79
CA LEU A 55 -4.60 -9.17 -1.14
C LEU A 55 -3.24 -8.53 -1.49
N LEU A 56 -2.21 -8.81 -0.70
CA LEU A 56 -0.86 -8.30 -0.95
C LEU A 56 -0.22 -8.89 -2.22
N ILE A 57 -0.48 -10.17 -2.52
CA ILE A 57 -0.02 -10.80 -3.75
C ILE A 57 -0.70 -10.12 -4.95
N CYS A 58 -2.02 -9.95 -4.93
CA CYS A 58 -2.76 -9.26 -5.98
C CYS A 58 -2.30 -7.81 -6.16
N GLN A 59 -2.06 -7.08 -5.07
CA GLN A 59 -1.55 -5.71 -5.13
C GLN A 59 -0.12 -5.62 -5.67
N THR A 60 0.72 -6.62 -5.41
CA THR A 60 2.07 -6.71 -6.00
C THR A 60 1.99 -6.98 -7.50
N ALA A 61 1.10 -7.88 -7.94
CA ALA A 61 0.85 -8.12 -9.35
C ALA A 61 0.33 -6.85 -10.06
N LEU A 62 -0.57 -6.10 -9.41
CA LEU A 62 -1.05 -4.81 -9.92
C LEU A 62 0.09 -3.79 -10.06
N LEU A 63 0.98 -3.66 -9.07
CA LEU A 63 2.15 -2.78 -9.16
C LEU A 63 3.07 -3.17 -10.32
N CYS A 64 3.30 -4.47 -10.53
CA CYS A 64 4.08 -4.94 -11.68
C CYS A 64 3.39 -4.58 -13.02
N ASN A 65 2.07 -4.73 -13.11
CA ASN A 65 1.32 -4.32 -14.30
C ASN A 65 1.40 -2.81 -14.53
N CYS A 66 1.26 -1.98 -13.48
CA CYS A 66 1.42 -0.53 -13.59
C CYS A 66 2.83 -0.14 -14.06
N PHE A 67 3.87 -0.82 -13.57
CA PHE A 67 5.23 -0.59 -14.05
C PHE A 67 5.39 -0.92 -15.53
N LEU A 68 4.82 -2.04 -15.99
CA LEU A 68 4.87 -2.43 -17.39
C LEU A 68 4.02 -1.54 -18.30
N ILE A 69 2.90 -1.00 -17.83
CA ILE A 69 1.98 -0.20 -18.66
C ILE A 69 2.41 1.27 -18.72
N TYR A 70 2.86 1.85 -17.60
CA TYR A 70 3.10 3.30 -17.50
C TYR A 70 4.59 3.65 -17.45
N CYS A 71 5.35 2.99 -16.59
CA CYS A 71 6.72 3.40 -16.31
C CYS A 71 7.70 3.03 -17.44
N VAL A 72 7.64 1.78 -17.92
CA VAL A 72 8.56 1.29 -18.95
C VAL A 72 8.39 2.01 -20.30
N PRO A 73 7.18 2.23 -20.86
CA PRO A 73 7.06 2.94 -22.12
C PRO A 73 7.49 4.41 -22.00
N THR A 74 7.14 5.06 -20.89
CA THR A 74 7.53 6.45 -20.61
C THR A 74 9.04 6.61 -20.52
N LEU A 75 9.73 5.68 -19.85
CA LEU A 75 11.19 5.73 -19.69
C LEU A 75 11.95 5.34 -20.97
N MET A 76 11.46 4.34 -21.71
CA MET A 76 12.16 3.80 -22.89
C MET A 76 11.97 4.65 -24.15
N TYR A 77 10.75 5.13 -24.40
CA TYR A 77 10.39 5.76 -25.68
C TYR A 77 10.19 7.27 -25.58
N GLY A 78 10.01 7.82 -24.37
CA GLY A 78 9.76 9.26 -24.17
C GLY A 78 8.44 9.78 -24.79
N ASP A 79 7.72 8.92 -25.53
CA ASP A 79 6.44 9.17 -26.18
C ASP A 79 5.66 7.84 -26.30
N THR A 80 4.34 7.91 -26.41
CA THR A 80 3.43 6.74 -26.37
C THR A 80 3.38 5.91 -27.66
N GLN A 81 4.21 6.23 -28.66
CA GLN A 81 4.27 5.47 -29.93
C GLN A 81 5.04 4.16 -29.76
N VAL A 82 4.39 3.19 -29.14
CA VAL A 82 4.91 1.84 -28.95
C VAL A 82 4.86 1.08 -30.28
N LYS A 83 6.04 0.75 -30.84
CA LYS A 83 6.17 -0.11 -32.03
C LYS A 83 6.92 -1.40 -31.67
N GLY A 84 6.44 -2.54 -32.17
CA GLY A 84 7.10 -3.84 -32.05
C GLY A 84 6.55 -4.76 -30.94
N LEU A 85 7.35 -5.75 -30.52
CA LEU A 85 6.99 -6.81 -29.56
C LEU A 85 6.43 -6.28 -28.23
N TYR A 86 6.83 -5.07 -27.85
CA TYR A 86 6.40 -4.45 -26.59
C TYR A 86 4.90 -4.13 -26.56
N SER A 87 4.26 -3.93 -27.72
CA SER A 87 2.80 -3.77 -27.80
C SER A 87 2.05 -5.01 -27.28
N PHE A 88 2.63 -6.20 -27.43
CA PHE A 88 2.04 -7.44 -26.91
C PHE A 88 2.15 -7.53 -25.38
N VAL A 89 3.25 -7.03 -24.81
CA VAL A 89 3.45 -6.95 -23.35
C VAL A 89 2.42 -5.99 -22.74
N ILE A 90 2.19 -4.82 -23.35
CA ILE A 90 1.17 -3.88 -22.89
C ILE A 90 -0.22 -4.52 -22.96
N LEU A 91 -0.56 -5.18 -24.06
CA LEU A 91 -1.87 -5.85 -24.20
C LEU A 91 -2.09 -6.89 -23.11
N ILE A 92 -1.10 -7.74 -22.83
CA ILE A 92 -1.18 -8.74 -21.75
C ILE A 92 -1.29 -8.06 -20.38
N ALA A 93 -0.44 -7.08 -20.10
CA ALA A 93 -0.46 -6.38 -18.81
C ALA A 93 -1.81 -5.68 -18.58
N HIS A 94 -2.39 -5.11 -19.63
CA HIS A 94 -3.69 -4.46 -19.58
C HIS A 94 -4.84 -5.46 -19.44
N ALA A 95 -4.75 -6.64 -20.08
CA ALA A 95 -5.70 -7.73 -19.91
C ALA A 95 -5.66 -8.31 -18.48
N LEU A 96 -4.50 -8.27 -17.81
CA LEU A 96 -4.32 -8.74 -16.43
C LEU A 96 -4.67 -7.67 -15.37
N SER A 97 -4.62 -6.39 -15.71
CA SER A 97 -4.90 -5.30 -14.75
C SER A 97 -6.36 -5.31 -14.29
N GLY A 98 -7.31 -5.48 -15.22
CA GLY A 98 -8.74 -5.55 -14.91
C GLY A 98 -9.11 -6.66 -13.93
N PRO A 99 -8.80 -7.94 -14.21
CA PRO A 99 -9.05 -9.05 -13.29
C PRO A 99 -8.36 -8.88 -11.94
N SER A 100 -7.14 -8.32 -11.89
CA SER A 100 -6.43 -8.05 -10.64
C SER A 100 -7.17 -7.05 -9.77
N TYR A 101 -7.69 -5.98 -10.38
CA TYR A 101 -8.49 -4.97 -9.69
C TYR A 101 -9.80 -5.57 -9.16
N VAL A 102 -10.54 -6.29 -10.01
CA VAL A 102 -11.79 -6.96 -9.62
C VAL A 102 -11.54 -7.95 -8.47
N ALA A 103 -10.46 -8.73 -8.53
CA ALA A 103 -10.08 -9.65 -7.46
C ALA A 103 -9.82 -8.92 -6.14
N ILE A 104 -9.11 -7.78 -6.17
CA ILE A 104 -8.85 -6.96 -4.98
C ILE A 104 -10.17 -6.49 -4.36
N THR A 105 -11.11 -5.97 -5.16
CA THR A 105 -12.42 -5.53 -4.67
C THR A 105 -13.19 -6.67 -4.02
N TRP A 106 -13.23 -7.86 -4.64
CA TRP A 106 -13.88 -9.04 -4.06
C TRP A 106 -13.22 -9.52 -2.76
N ILE A 107 -11.88 -9.49 -2.67
CA ILE A 107 -11.16 -9.87 -1.45
C ILE A 107 -11.45 -8.89 -0.33
N VAL A 108 -11.45 -7.58 -0.60
CA VAL A 108 -11.76 -6.56 0.40
C VAL A 108 -13.22 -6.65 0.83
N LEU A 109 -14.14 -6.90 -0.10
CA LEU A 109 -15.55 -7.15 0.22
C LEU A 109 -15.70 -8.39 1.11
N GLY A 110 -15.03 -9.49 0.77
CA GLY A 110 -15.00 -10.72 1.57
C GLY A 110 -14.48 -10.49 2.99
N LEU A 111 -13.36 -9.76 3.13
CA LEU A 111 -12.81 -9.33 4.42
C LEU A 111 -13.81 -8.47 5.21
N THR A 112 -14.52 -7.58 4.52
CA THR A 112 -15.51 -6.69 5.14
C THR A 112 -16.71 -7.47 5.67
N ILE A 113 -17.23 -8.40 4.87
CA ILE A 113 -18.35 -9.28 5.24
C ILE A 113 -17.96 -10.20 6.40
N GLU A 114 -16.78 -10.83 6.36
CA GLU A 114 -16.30 -11.71 7.42
C GLU A 114 -16.23 -10.97 8.77
N ARG A 115 -15.68 -9.75 8.76
CA ARG A 115 -15.59 -8.92 9.96
C ARG A 115 -16.94 -8.39 10.41
N TYR A 116 -17.81 -8.04 9.48
CA TYR A 116 -19.18 -7.68 9.79
C TYR A 116 -19.93 -8.81 10.50
N PHE A 117 -19.78 -10.06 10.04
CA PHE A 117 -20.34 -11.23 10.73
C PHE A 117 -19.69 -11.49 12.08
N ALA A 118 -18.37 -11.29 12.21
CA ALA A 118 -17.68 -11.38 13.49
C ALA A 118 -18.25 -10.35 14.50
N LEU A 119 -18.50 -9.12 14.06
CA LEU A 119 -19.11 -8.06 14.88
C LEU A 119 -20.58 -8.32 15.21
N ARG A 120 -21.34 -8.93 14.29
CA ARG A 120 -22.76 -9.29 14.49
C ARG A 120 -22.99 -10.52 15.35
N LYS A 121 -21.96 -11.29 15.71
CA LYS A 121 -22.04 -12.38 16.70
C LYS A 121 -21.42 -12.00 18.06
N PRO A 122 -21.80 -10.89 18.72
CA PRO A 122 -21.09 -10.39 19.90
C PRO A 122 -21.40 -11.18 21.20
N LEU A 123 -22.09 -12.32 21.15
CA LEU A 123 -22.70 -12.91 22.36
C LEU A 123 -22.43 -14.41 22.63
N ALA A 124 -21.70 -15.13 21.78
CA ALA A 124 -21.28 -16.51 22.12
C ALA A 124 -19.85 -16.59 22.68
N HIS A 125 -19.04 -15.53 22.57
CA HIS A 125 -17.63 -15.50 23.01
C HIS A 125 -17.28 -14.38 24.00
N LYS A 126 -18.26 -13.57 24.42
CA LYS A 126 -18.09 -12.58 25.50
C LYS A 126 -17.70 -13.19 26.86
N ALA A 127 -17.72 -14.51 27.00
CA ALA A 127 -17.33 -15.18 28.23
C ALA A 127 -15.82 -15.50 28.33
N LEU A 128 -14.99 -15.35 27.28
CA LEU A 128 -13.62 -15.92 27.33
C LEU A 128 -12.44 -15.15 26.72
N ALA A 129 -12.61 -14.02 26.02
CA ALA A 129 -11.41 -13.34 25.47
C ALA A 129 -11.53 -11.81 25.34
N THR A 130 -10.91 -11.12 26.30
CA THR A 130 -10.24 -9.80 26.18
C THR A 130 -10.65 -8.88 25.02
N ALA A 131 -11.42 -7.84 25.37
CA ALA A 131 -11.89 -6.72 24.54
C ALA A 131 -10.81 -5.89 23.78
N ARG A 132 -9.53 -6.26 23.88
CA ARG A 132 -8.39 -5.48 23.35
C ARG A 132 -7.91 -5.94 21.97
N GLY A 133 -8.20 -7.19 21.57
CA GLY A 133 -7.81 -7.73 20.27
C GLY A 133 -8.78 -7.37 19.12
N GLU A 134 -10.06 -7.16 19.42
CA GLU A 134 -11.08 -6.83 18.41
C GLU A 134 -10.90 -5.42 17.82
N HIS A 135 -10.41 -4.47 18.62
CA HIS A 135 -10.23 -3.08 18.17
C HIS A 135 -9.14 -2.96 17.09
N GLU A 136 -8.04 -3.73 17.21
CA GLU A 136 -6.96 -3.74 16.21
C GLU A 136 -7.45 -4.23 14.84
N SER A 137 -8.33 -5.25 14.82
CA SER A 137 -8.91 -5.74 13.56
C SER A 137 -9.91 -4.79 12.92
N ASN A 138 -10.65 -4.01 13.72
CA ASN A 138 -11.61 -3.05 13.21
C ASN A 138 -10.93 -1.84 12.57
N ILE A 139 -9.84 -1.34 13.18
CA ILE A 139 -9.07 -0.21 12.62
C ILE A 139 -8.42 -0.60 11.30
N LEU A 140 -7.85 -1.80 11.20
CA LEU A 140 -7.25 -2.30 9.96
C LEU A 140 -8.28 -2.36 8.82
N LEU A 141 -9.48 -2.86 9.11
CA LEU A 141 -10.56 -2.93 8.13
C LEU A 141 -11.03 -1.55 7.69
N ILE A 142 -11.22 -0.61 8.62
CA ILE A 142 -11.60 0.77 8.28
C ILE A 142 -10.53 1.40 7.39
N MET A 143 -9.24 1.22 7.71
CA MET A 143 -8.15 1.70 6.85
C MET A 143 -8.16 1.06 5.48
N VAL A 144 -8.41 -0.25 5.37
CA VAL A 144 -8.51 -0.94 4.07
C VAL A 144 -9.72 -0.44 3.27
N ILE A 145 -10.85 -0.19 3.91
CA ILE A 145 -12.05 0.35 3.25
C ILE A 145 -11.84 1.79 2.81
N VAL A 146 -11.28 2.66 3.66
CA VAL A 146 -10.97 4.05 3.30
C VAL A 146 -9.95 4.07 2.15
N LYS A 147 -8.93 3.22 2.22
CA LYS A 147 -7.95 3.05 1.16
C LYS A 147 -8.61 2.64 -0.16
N LEU A 148 -9.50 1.65 -0.11
CA LEU A 148 -10.26 1.17 -1.27
C LEU A 148 -11.17 2.28 -1.83
N ALA A 149 -11.90 3.00 -0.96
CA ALA A 149 -12.76 4.11 -1.36
C ALA A 149 -11.99 5.29 -1.95
N LEU A 150 -10.73 5.48 -1.59
CA LEU A 150 -9.85 6.48 -2.18
C LEU A 150 -9.24 6.03 -3.52
N SER A 151 -9.07 4.73 -3.76
CA SER A 151 -8.54 4.20 -5.03
C SER A 151 -9.62 3.91 -6.07
N ASP A 152 -10.83 3.53 -5.64
CA ASP A 152 -11.84 2.95 -6.52
C ASP A 152 -12.58 3.92 -7.45
N PRO A 153 -12.85 5.19 -7.08
CA PRO A 153 -13.51 6.14 -7.97
C PRO A 153 -12.64 6.55 -9.16
N LEU A 154 -11.31 6.44 -9.07
CA LEU A 154 -10.41 7.03 -10.05
C LEU A 154 -10.30 6.27 -11.39
N PRO A 155 -10.10 4.94 -11.42
CA PRO A 155 -10.11 4.20 -12.69
C PRO A 155 -11.51 4.14 -13.34
N MET A 156 -12.57 4.23 -12.53
CA MET A 156 -13.93 4.39 -13.05
C MET A 156 -14.13 5.79 -13.65
N ALA A 157 -13.63 6.84 -12.98
CA ALA A 157 -13.64 8.21 -13.51
C ALA A 157 -12.82 8.34 -14.80
N GLU A 158 -11.72 7.59 -14.96
CA GLU A 158 -10.95 7.53 -16.21
C GLU A 158 -11.78 6.98 -17.38
N SER A 159 -12.49 5.86 -17.17
CA SER A 159 -13.35 5.27 -18.21
C SER A 159 -14.50 6.21 -18.62
N VAL A 160 -15.03 6.97 -17.67
CA VAL A 160 -16.11 7.95 -17.91
C VAL A 160 -15.56 9.23 -18.53
N LEU A 161 -14.41 9.74 -18.08
CA LEU A 161 -13.76 10.89 -18.72
C LEU A 161 -13.37 10.57 -20.16
N GLY A 162 -12.85 9.37 -20.44
CA GLY A 162 -12.53 8.95 -21.81
C GLY A 162 -13.75 8.85 -22.72
N ALA A 163 -14.93 8.58 -22.15
CA ALA A 163 -16.19 8.48 -22.89
C ALA A 163 -16.95 9.81 -23.04
N VAL A 164 -16.73 10.78 -22.12
CA VAL A 164 -17.53 12.01 -22.00
C VAL A 164 -16.73 13.29 -22.27
N ALA A 165 -15.38 13.23 -22.29
CA ALA A 165 -14.56 14.44 -22.41
C ALA A 165 -14.82 15.18 -23.75
N PRO A 166 -15.22 16.47 -23.70
CA PRO A 166 -15.20 17.35 -24.87
C PRO A 166 -13.75 17.54 -25.35
N GLU A 167 -13.55 17.63 -26.66
CA GLU A 167 -12.22 17.71 -27.33
C GLU A 167 -11.33 18.90 -26.92
N ASP A 168 -11.76 19.75 -25.99
CA ASP A 168 -11.17 21.07 -25.74
C ASP A 168 -9.82 21.03 -24.99
N SER A 169 -9.44 19.94 -24.31
CA SER A 169 -8.06 19.79 -23.76
C SER A 169 -7.64 18.35 -23.41
N PRO A 170 -7.13 17.56 -24.38
CA PRO A 170 -6.68 16.17 -24.15
C PRO A 170 -5.52 16.06 -23.14
N ALA A 171 -4.71 17.11 -22.99
CA ALA A 171 -3.58 17.13 -22.06
C ALA A 171 -4.01 17.18 -20.59
N ALA A 172 -5.11 17.87 -20.27
CA ALA A 172 -5.62 17.96 -18.91
C ALA A 172 -6.20 16.60 -18.45
N ALA A 173 -6.94 15.92 -19.33
CA ALA A 173 -7.44 14.58 -19.08
C ALA A 173 -6.30 13.59 -18.82
N ALA A 174 -5.23 13.64 -19.62
CA ALA A 174 -4.05 12.79 -19.43
C ALA A 174 -3.36 13.00 -18.07
N VAL A 175 -3.30 14.23 -17.56
CA VAL A 175 -2.77 14.51 -16.21
C VAL A 175 -3.65 13.91 -15.12
N VAL A 176 -4.97 14.00 -15.26
CA VAL A 176 -5.90 13.38 -14.28
C VAL A 176 -5.72 11.87 -14.25
N VAL A 177 -5.58 11.24 -15.41
CA VAL A 177 -5.32 9.81 -15.56
C VAL A 177 -3.97 9.42 -14.93
N SER A 178 -2.90 10.16 -15.22
CA SER A 178 -1.58 9.95 -14.62
C SER A 178 -1.64 10.08 -13.09
N ALA A 179 -2.31 11.11 -12.57
CA ALA A 179 -2.49 11.31 -11.13
C ALA A 179 -3.31 10.17 -10.49
N ALA A 180 -4.33 9.66 -11.17
CA ALA A 180 -5.12 8.52 -10.74
C ALA A 180 -4.28 7.25 -10.61
N ASN A 181 -3.51 6.92 -11.65
CA ASN A 181 -2.63 5.77 -11.66
C ASN A 181 -1.56 5.86 -10.55
N PHE A 182 -1.00 7.05 -10.38
CA PHE A 182 -0.05 7.30 -9.29
C PHE A 182 -0.70 7.13 -7.91
N LEU A 183 -1.94 7.59 -7.73
CA LEU A 183 -2.66 7.40 -6.46
C LEU A 183 -2.86 5.92 -6.16
N VAL A 184 -3.20 5.08 -7.16
CA VAL A 184 -3.31 3.63 -7.00
C VAL A 184 -1.97 3.00 -6.59
N VAL A 185 -0.87 3.42 -7.20
CA VAL A 185 0.50 2.96 -6.85
C VAL A 185 0.87 3.37 -5.42
N LEU A 186 0.62 4.62 -5.04
CA LEU A 186 0.86 5.14 -3.69
C LEU A 186 0.03 4.38 -2.66
N CYS A 187 -1.25 4.16 -2.97
CA CYS A 187 -2.19 3.38 -2.21
C CYS A 187 -1.64 1.95 -1.97
N CYS A 188 -1.16 1.25 -2.99
CA CYS A 188 -0.51 -0.06 -2.84
C CYS A 188 0.79 -0.02 -2.02
N THR A 189 1.51 1.11 -1.98
CA THR A 189 2.78 1.24 -1.26
C THR A 189 2.60 1.42 0.25
N ILE A 190 1.53 2.11 0.67
CA ILE A 190 1.31 2.42 2.09
C ILE A 190 0.84 1.23 2.95
N ASN A 191 0.59 0.06 2.34
CA ASN A 191 0.12 -1.15 3.03
C ASN A 191 0.96 -1.54 4.23
N PHE A 192 2.27 -1.61 4.06
CA PHE A 192 3.18 -1.98 5.15
C PHE A 192 3.03 -1.04 6.34
N PHE A 193 2.97 0.28 6.08
CA PHE A 193 2.79 1.27 7.14
C PHE A 193 1.45 1.11 7.85
N MET A 194 0.37 0.80 7.12
CA MET A 194 -0.93 0.50 7.73
C MET A 194 -0.85 -0.73 8.63
N PHE A 195 -0.26 -1.84 8.17
CA PHE A 195 -0.10 -3.06 8.98
C PHE A 195 0.81 -2.82 10.19
N PHE A 196 1.86 -2.03 10.00
CA PHE A 196 2.77 -1.65 11.06
C PHE A 196 2.09 -0.77 12.11
N ALA A 197 1.30 0.22 11.70
CA ALA A 197 0.59 1.13 12.61
C ALA A 197 -0.58 0.44 13.35
N SER A 198 -1.32 -0.43 12.67
CA SER A 198 -2.52 -1.08 13.23
C SER A 198 -2.24 -2.40 13.95
N GLY A 199 -1.26 -3.20 13.50
CA GLY A 199 -1.07 -4.57 13.98
C GLY A 199 0.01 -4.72 15.04
N ARG A 200 -0.35 -4.93 16.31
CA ARG A 200 0.64 -5.18 17.38
C ARG A 200 1.42 -6.46 17.14
N GLN A 201 0.74 -7.53 16.72
CA GLN A 201 1.38 -8.81 16.40
C GLN A 201 2.36 -8.66 15.22
N PHE A 202 1.94 -7.93 14.17
CA PHE A 202 2.79 -7.60 13.02
C PHE A 202 4.06 -6.84 13.47
N ARG A 203 3.93 -5.81 14.32
CA ARG A 203 5.08 -5.08 14.89
C ARG A 203 5.99 -5.98 15.72
N CYS A 204 5.44 -6.90 16.50
CA CYS A 204 6.24 -7.84 17.29
C CYS A 204 7.04 -8.80 16.40
N GLU A 205 6.42 -9.37 15.37
CA GLU A 205 7.11 -10.24 14.41
C GLU A 205 8.11 -9.49 13.55
N PHE A 206 7.80 -8.26 13.12
CA PHE A 206 8.75 -7.40 12.42
C PHE A 206 9.98 -7.11 13.29
N ARG A 207 9.79 -6.75 14.57
CA ARG A 207 10.91 -6.55 15.50
C ARG A 207 11.73 -7.81 15.71
N ARG A 208 11.09 -8.99 15.78
CA ARG A 208 11.80 -10.28 15.85
C ARG A 208 12.61 -10.55 14.58
N PHE A 209 12.07 -10.22 13.41
CA PHE A 209 12.78 -10.32 12.14
C PHE A 209 14.00 -9.38 12.09
N VAL A 210 13.83 -8.10 12.42
CA VAL A 210 14.93 -7.14 12.46
C VAL A 210 16.01 -7.56 13.45
N ARG A 211 15.64 -7.96 14.68
CA ARG A 211 16.60 -8.50 15.67
C ARG A 211 17.29 -9.78 15.19
N SER A 212 16.62 -10.59 14.38
CA SER A 212 17.21 -11.80 13.80
C SER A 212 18.25 -11.46 12.73
N ILE A 213 18.03 -10.40 11.95
CA ILE A 213 19.03 -9.89 11.00
C ILE A 213 20.20 -9.28 11.77
N GLU A 214 19.89 -8.43 12.75
CA GLU A 214 20.88 -7.74 13.58
C GLU A 214 21.71 -8.73 14.41
N GLY A 215 21.11 -9.77 14.99
CA GLY A 215 21.84 -10.83 15.70
C GLY A 215 22.74 -11.67 14.78
N ASN A 216 22.39 -11.79 13.51
CA ASN A 216 23.23 -12.45 12.50
C ASN A 216 24.34 -11.53 11.96
N ALA A 217 24.17 -10.21 12.09
CA ALA A 217 25.18 -9.21 11.78
C ALA A 217 26.11 -8.93 12.99
N ASN A 218 25.59 -8.97 14.21
CA ASN A 218 26.31 -8.76 15.46
C ASN A 218 27.04 -10.00 15.98
N SER A 219 26.80 -11.19 15.40
CA SER A 219 27.73 -12.32 15.50
C SER A 219 29.01 -12.10 14.68
N SER A 220 29.00 -11.14 13.74
CA SER A 220 30.16 -10.64 12.99
C SER A 220 30.78 -9.39 13.64
N ILE A 221 29.98 -8.54 14.30
CA ILE A 221 30.45 -7.32 14.97
C ILE A 221 29.85 -7.26 16.37
N ARG A 222 30.52 -7.91 17.31
CA ARG A 222 30.21 -7.81 18.74
C ARG A 222 30.69 -6.43 19.21
N PHE A 223 29.75 -5.54 19.54
CA PHE A 223 29.72 -4.65 20.71
C PHE A 223 28.89 -3.37 20.43
N GLU A 224 28.06 -3.02 21.41
CA GLU A 224 27.59 -1.68 21.77
C GLU A 224 26.21 -1.15 21.31
N SER A 225 25.29 -1.20 22.29
CA SER A 225 24.44 -0.09 22.76
C SER A 225 23.08 0.24 22.09
N ASP A 226 22.05 -0.36 22.68
CA ASP A 226 20.82 0.22 23.26
C ASP A 226 19.93 1.29 22.56
N ASN A 227 18.70 0.83 22.25
CA ASN A 227 17.39 1.39 22.64
C ASN A 227 16.94 2.81 22.22
N THR A 228 17.25 3.27 21.00
CA THR A 228 16.61 4.49 20.42
C THR A 228 16.07 4.35 18.98
N TRP A 229 15.85 3.12 18.51
CA TRP A 229 15.68 2.83 17.07
C TRP A 229 14.27 3.04 16.49
N SER A 230 13.21 2.97 17.29
CA SER A 230 11.82 3.00 16.78
C SER A 230 11.41 4.35 16.20
N VAL A 231 11.92 5.46 16.74
CA VAL A 231 11.59 6.82 16.26
C VAL A 231 12.46 7.20 15.07
N ARG A 232 13.73 6.77 15.06
CA ARG A 232 14.68 7.09 13.98
C ARG A 232 14.34 6.36 12.67
N PHE A 233 13.91 5.10 12.74
CA PHE A 233 13.57 4.33 11.54
C PHE A 233 12.32 4.88 10.82
N LEU A 234 11.30 5.34 11.57
CA LEU A 234 10.13 6.02 11.00
C LEU A 234 10.48 7.40 10.42
N ALA A 235 11.41 8.13 11.06
CA ALA A 235 11.86 9.44 10.59
C ALA A 235 12.70 9.37 9.31
N SER A 236 13.41 8.27 9.05
CA SER A 236 14.23 8.10 7.83
C SER A 236 13.43 7.72 6.58
N PHE A 237 12.16 7.34 6.69
CA PHE A 237 11.33 6.89 5.55
C PHE A 237 10.11 7.77 5.24
N LEU A 238 9.83 8.81 6.06
CA LEU A 238 8.76 9.77 5.81
C LEU A 238 9.35 11.07 5.23
N PRO A 239 8.85 11.60 4.10
CA PRO A 239 9.22 12.95 3.67
C PRO A 239 8.84 13.95 4.77
N LEU A 240 9.76 14.88 5.06
CA LEU A 240 9.77 15.78 6.23
C LEU A 240 8.46 16.55 6.50
N SER A 241 7.50 16.59 5.58
CA SER A 241 6.25 17.35 5.74
C SER A 241 5.17 16.61 6.57
N TYR A 242 5.17 15.26 6.60
CA TYR A 242 4.15 14.47 7.33
C TYR A 242 4.69 13.76 8.58
N GLY A 243 6.01 13.65 8.71
CA GLY A 243 6.65 12.98 9.84
C GLY A 243 6.45 13.71 11.18
N TYR A 244 6.46 15.05 11.17
CA TYR A 244 6.31 15.83 12.40
C TYR A 244 4.90 15.79 12.96
N THR A 245 3.87 15.89 12.13
CA THR A 245 2.46 15.82 12.57
C THR A 245 2.13 14.44 13.14
N PHE A 246 2.64 13.36 12.53
CA PHE A 246 2.41 12.00 13.00
C PHE A 246 3.23 11.66 14.26
N ALA A 247 4.48 12.13 14.35
CA ALA A 247 5.31 11.97 15.55
C ALA A 247 4.79 12.81 16.73
N LEU A 248 4.22 13.99 16.48
CA LEU A 248 3.59 14.83 17.50
C LEU A 248 2.28 14.20 17.99
N LEU A 249 1.46 13.61 17.10
CA LEU A 249 0.25 12.88 17.46
C LEU A 249 0.56 11.61 18.28
N CYS A 250 1.60 10.86 17.91
CA CYS A 250 2.04 9.71 18.69
C CYS A 250 2.60 10.12 20.07
N ASN A 251 3.36 11.22 20.17
CA ASN A 251 3.85 11.71 21.46
C ASN A 251 2.73 12.27 22.35
N LEU A 252 1.76 13.00 21.78
CA LEU A 252 0.61 13.51 22.53
C LEU A 252 -0.29 12.38 23.04
N HIS A 253 -0.45 11.29 22.28
CA HIS A 253 -1.25 10.14 22.71
C HIS A 253 -0.54 9.28 23.78
N LEU A 254 0.80 9.18 23.72
CA LEU A 254 1.59 8.54 24.78
C LEU A 254 1.60 9.36 26.08
N ARG A 255 1.69 10.70 25.98
CA ARG A 255 1.75 11.57 27.16
C ARG A 255 0.42 11.72 27.90
N SER A 256 -0.71 11.57 27.21
CA SER A 256 -2.05 11.55 27.81
C SER A 256 -2.29 10.32 28.72
N HIS A 257 -1.53 9.24 28.51
CA HIS A 257 -1.66 8.00 29.28
C HIS A 257 -0.74 7.92 30.51
N GLU A 258 0.21 8.85 30.68
CA GLU A 258 1.11 8.88 31.85
C GLU A 258 0.66 9.85 32.96
N THR A 259 -0.35 10.70 32.73
CA THR A 259 -0.85 11.68 33.72
C THR A 259 -2.09 11.23 34.50
N ILE A 260 -2.51 9.97 34.37
CA ILE A 260 -3.65 9.38 35.14
C ILE A 260 -3.20 8.16 35.96
N LEU A 261 -1.98 8.21 36.50
CA LEU A 261 -1.53 7.31 37.56
C LEU A 261 -0.87 8.12 38.66
#